data_AF-A0A8J8AJW8-F1
#
_entry.id   AF-A0A8J8AJW8-F1
#
_cell.length_a   1.000
_cell.length_b   1.000
_cell.length_c   1.000
_cell.angle_alpha   90.00
_cell.angle_beta   90.00
_cell.angle_gamma   90.00
#
_symmetry.space_group_name_H-M   'P 1'
#
loop_
_entity.id
_entity.type
_entity.pdbx_description
1 polymer ?
#
loop_
_entity_poly.entity_id
_entity_poly.type
_entity_poly.pdbx_seq_one_letter_code
_entity_poly.pdbx_strand_id
1 'polypeptide(L)'
;MKKVAAILVLLFLTTMLNPVAASSSKGDANYWHPYPWNVVPGDIVIGHNPNSDIFIPGYWTHTGMIAYYDSYYGEWVVIEAWESGIRLVLLSDFLSRYDTVAVLRVATSDYVRQNAVYFAYQQLGKPYDWGWYTKQVYGDSYYCSELVWAAYLAAGGPDIDANPGWTLTYLNGVAPQEVYDDGDTYVIYYHSI
;
A
#
# COMPACT_ATOMS: atom_id res chain seq x y z
N MET A 1 24.90 38.53 -22.01
CA MET A 1 23.44 38.69 -22.10
C MET A 1 22.81 37.37 -22.51
N LYS A 2 22.02 36.79 -21.57
CA LYS A 2 21.00 35.73 -21.68
C LYS A 2 21.30 34.50 -22.56
N LYS A 3 21.77 33.41 -21.91
CA LYS A 3 21.60 32.04 -22.40
C LYS A 3 20.15 31.63 -22.17
N VAL A 4 19.41 31.34 -23.24
CA VAL A 4 18.04 30.80 -23.18
C VAL A 4 18.15 29.32 -22.82
N ALA A 5 17.75 28.97 -21.60
CA ALA A 5 17.58 27.57 -21.20
C ALA A 5 16.31 27.04 -21.85
N ALA A 6 16.45 26.03 -22.71
CA ALA A 6 15.32 25.28 -23.23
C ALA A 6 14.68 24.50 -22.07
N ILE A 7 13.45 24.88 -21.70
CA ILE A 7 12.62 24.13 -20.77
C ILE A 7 12.13 22.90 -21.53
N LEU A 8 12.72 21.74 -21.26
CA LEU A 8 12.17 20.45 -21.65
C LEU A 8 10.95 20.17 -20.76
N VAL A 9 9.77 20.55 -21.24
CA VAL A 9 8.50 20.08 -20.69
C VAL A 9 8.38 18.62 -21.10
N LEU A 10 8.63 17.71 -20.15
CA LEU A 10 8.49 16.28 -20.34
C LEU A 10 6.98 15.93 -20.28
N LEU A 11 6.35 15.89 -21.45
CA LEU A 11 5.01 15.34 -21.62
C LEU A 11 5.09 13.81 -21.52
N PHE A 12 4.78 13.24 -20.36
CA PHE A 12 4.56 11.78 -20.24
C PHE A 12 3.14 11.45 -20.73
N LEU A 13 3.01 11.24 -22.04
CA LEU A 13 1.78 10.79 -22.67
C LEU A 13 1.78 9.25 -22.74
N THR A 14 0.97 8.66 -21.86
CA THR A 14 0.19 7.42 -22.04
C THR A 14 0.85 6.27 -22.83
N THR A 15 1.50 5.36 -22.12
CA THR A 15 1.64 3.97 -22.59
C THR A 15 1.37 3.03 -21.42
N MET A 16 0.59 1.97 -21.69
CA MET A 16 0.13 0.89 -20.80
C MET A 16 -1.32 1.00 -20.29
N LEU A 17 -2.28 0.95 -21.22
CA LEU A 17 -3.64 0.46 -20.92
C LEU A 17 -3.74 -1.01 -21.32
N ASN A 18 -3.09 -1.90 -20.57
CA ASN A 18 -3.71 -3.20 -20.33
C ASN A 18 -4.47 -3.00 -19.02
N PRO A 19 -5.80 -3.13 -18.97
CA PRO A 19 -6.49 -3.13 -17.70
C PRO A 19 -6.01 -4.36 -16.94
N VAL A 20 -5.07 -4.16 -16.01
CA VAL A 20 -4.87 -5.12 -14.94
C VAL A 20 -6.19 -5.06 -14.17
N ALA A 21 -7.03 -6.07 -14.36
CA ALA A 21 -8.27 -6.16 -13.64
C ALA A 21 -7.96 -6.56 -12.19
N ALA A 22 -8.74 -6.05 -11.24
CA ALA A 22 -8.75 -6.62 -9.91
C ALA A 22 -9.10 -8.10 -10.02
N SER A 23 -8.23 -8.95 -9.50
CA SER A 23 -8.52 -10.37 -9.34
C SER A 23 -9.21 -10.56 -8.00
N SER A 24 -10.35 -11.26 -7.97
CA SER A 24 -10.81 -11.89 -6.75
C SER A 24 -9.92 -13.11 -6.51
N SER A 25 -9.10 -13.07 -5.46
CA SER A 25 -8.53 -14.29 -4.90
C SER A 25 -9.67 -15.08 -4.25
N LYS A 26 -9.55 -16.40 -4.21
CA LYS A 26 -10.35 -17.18 -3.27
C LYS A 26 -9.75 -16.91 -1.89
N GLY A 27 -10.33 -15.98 -1.13
CA GLY A 27 -10.02 -15.84 0.28
C GLY A 27 -10.32 -17.18 0.98
N ASP A 28 -9.27 -17.89 1.38
CA ASP A 28 -9.36 -19.21 2.04
C ASP A 28 -9.72 -19.11 3.54
N ALA A 29 -10.08 -17.93 4.04
CA ALA A 29 -10.43 -17.71 5.43
C ALA A 29 -11.88 -17.21 5.58
N ASN A 30 -12.61 -17.79 6.53
CA ASN A 30 -14.02 -17.47 6.83
C ASN A 30 -14.19 -16.16 7.63
N TYR A 31 -13.24 -15.22 7.54
CA TYR A 31 -13.31 -13.96 8.30
C TYR A 31 -14.31 -13.01 7.64
N TRP A 32 -15.18 -12.42 8.46
CA TRP A 32 -16.19 -11.47 8.00
C TRP A 32 -16.06 -10.17 8.77
N HIS A 33 -15.85 -9.08 8.02
CA HIS A 33 -15.79 -7.72 8.55
C HIS A 33 -16.90 -6.89 7.91
N PRO A 34 -17.54 -5.97 8.66
CA PRO A 34 -18.31 -4.90 8.07
C PRO A 34 -17.48 -4.18 7.00
N TYR A 35 -18.13 -3.74 5.92
CA TYR A 35 -17.41 -3.03 4.87
C TYR A 35 -17.13 -1.58 5.32
N PRO A 36 -15.88 -1.07 5.21
CA PRO A 36 -15.55 0.27 5.65
C PRO A 36 -16.25 1.34 4.79
N TRP A 37 -16.66 2.42 5.42
CA TRP A 37 -17.28 3.59 4.79
C TRP A 37 -16.32 4.78 4.79
N ASN A 38 -16.59 5.79 3.95
CA ASN A 38 -15.77 7.00 3.83
C ASN A 38 -14.28 6.74 3.48
N VAL A 39 -14.03 5.65 2.77
CA VAL A 39 -12.72 5.33 2.19
C VAL A 39 -12.45 6.23 0.98
N VAL A 40 -11.19 6.60 0.75
CA VAL A 40 -10.73 7.37 -0.42
C VAL A 40 -9.44 6.77 -1.00
N PRO A 41 -9.08 7.10 -2.27
CA PRO A 41 -7.79 6.74 -2.84
C PRO A 41 -6.61 7.17 -1.94
N GLY A 42 -5.66 6.27 -1.75
CA GLY A 42 -4.48 6.44 -0.91
C GLY A 42 -4.66 5.97 0.53
N ASP A 43 -5.90 5.73 1.00
CA ASP A 43 -6.09 5.07 2.28
C ASP A 43 -5.37 3.72 2.31
N ILE A 44 -4.83 3.35 3.46
CA ILE A 44 -4.03 2.14 3.65
C ILE A 44 -4.91 1.12 4.34
N VAL A 45 -5.09 -0.06 3.75
CA VAL A 45 -5.76 -1.18 4.40
C VAL A 45 -4.71 -2.10 5.02
N ILE A 46 -4.89 -2.47 6.28
CA ILE A 46 -3.94 -3.28 7.04
C ILE A 46 -4.66 -4.43 7.73
N GLY A 47 -4.00 -5.59 7.78
CA GLY A 47 -4.58 -6.84 8.27
C GLY A 47 -3.61 -7.63 9.17
N HIS A 48 -4.15 -8.21 10.23
CA HIS A 48 -3.45 -9.15 11.11
C HIS A 48 -3.92 -10.58 10.82
N ASN A 49 -2.97 -11.50 10.80
CA ASN A 49 -3.23 -12.93 10.72
C ASN A 49 -2.41 -13.63 11.82
N PRO A 50 -3.06 -14.36 12.74
CA PRO A 50 -2.39 -15.03 13.86
C PRO A 50 -1.35 -16.08 13.46
N ASN A 51 -1.34 -16.50 12.19
CA ASN A 51 -0.35 -17.46 11.70
C ASN A 51 0.91 -16.78 11.15
N SER A 52 0.82 -15.51 10.77
CA SER A 52 1.90 -14.75 10.13
C SER A 52 2.60 -13.76 11.06
N ASP A 53 1.97 -13.39 12.18
CA ASP A 53 2.53 -12.46 13.20
C ASP A 53 3.80 -12.99 13.89
N ILE A 54 4.04 -14.30 13.85
CA ILE A 54 5.27 -14.93 14.33
C ILE A 54 6.50 -14.52 13.48
N PHE A 55 6.29 -14.18 12.21
CA PHE A 55 7.37 -13.92 11.25
C PHE A 55 7.50 -12.46 10.87
N ILE A 56 6.47 -11.65 11.11
CA ILE A 56 6.42 -10.25 10.72
C ILE A 56 6.47 -9.40 11.99
N PRO A 57 7.50 -8.56 12.18
CA PRO A 57 7.62 -7.78 13.41
C PRO A 57 6.41 -6.87 13.65
N GLY A 58 5.74 -7.09 14.78
CA GLY A 58 4.57 -6.33 15.22
C GLY A 58 3.27 -7.14 15.18
N TYR A 59 2.14 -6.49 15.47
CA TYR A 59 0.82 -7.10 15.41
C TYR A 59 0.31 -7.19 13.97
N TRP A 60 0.52 -6.13 13.18
CA TRP A 60 0.02 -6.08 11.81
C TRP A 60 0.92 -6.86 10.84
N THR A 61 0.31 -7.72 10.03
CA THR A 61 1.03 -8.71 9.20
C THR A 61 1.04 -8.39 7.71
N HIS A 62 0.08 -7.60 7.23
CA HIS A 62 0.01 -7.27 5.81
C HIS A 62 -0.65 -5.93 5.60
N THR A 63 -0.26 -5.24 4.52
CA THR A 63 -0.83 -3.95 4.18
C THR A 63 -0.91 -3.75 2.67
N GLY A 64 -1.85 -2.91 2.24
CA GLY A 64 -2.08 -2.53 0.85
C GLY A 64 -2.64 -1.12 0.75
N MET A 65 -2.66 -0.58 -0.45
CA MET A 65 -3.15 0.77 -0.72
C MET A 65 -4.47 0.72 -1.47
N ILE A 66 -5.50 1.37 -0.93
CA ILE A 66 -6.79 1.52 -1.60
C ILE A 66 -6.62 2.51 -2.76
N ALA A 67 -6.92 2.06 -3.98
CA ALA A 67 -6.55 2.75 -5.20
C ALA A 67 -7.73 3.52 -5.81
N TYR A 68 -8.86 2.84 -6.05
CA TYR A 68 -10.02 3.43 -6.71
C TYR A 68 -11.29 2.63 -6.40
N TYR A 69 -12.44 3.24 -6.65
CA TYR A 69 -13.72 2.55 -6.63
C TYR A 69 -14.06 2.03 -8.03
N ASP A 70 -14.25 0.72 -8.15
CA ASP A 70 -14.63 0.08 -9.40
C ASP A 70 -16.17 -0.04 -9.46
N SER A 71 -16.79 0.75 -10.34
CA SER A 71 -18.24 0.77 -10.49
C SER A 71 -18.84 -0.52 -11.08
N TYR A 72 -18.04 -1.34 -11.75
CA TYR A 72 -18.51 -2.63 -12.28
C TYR A 72 -18.72 -3.64 -11.13
N TYR A 73 -17.78 -3.68 -10.18
CA TYR A 73 -17.89 -4.54 -9.00
C TYR A 73 -18.68 -3.89 -7.87
N GLY A 74 -18.82 -2.56 -7.86
CA GLY A 74 -19.43 -1.82 -6.76
C GLY A 74 -18.56 -1.80 -5.50
N GLU A 75 -17.25 -1.95 -5.64
CA GLU A 75 -16.30 -2.11 -4.53
C GLU A 75 -15.02 -1.29 -4.73
N TRP A 76 -14.27 -1.11 -3.64
CA TRP A 76 -12.95 -0.51 -3.66
C TRP A 76 -11.92 -1.55 -4.09
N VAL A 77 -10.91 -1.11 -4.83
CA VAL A 77 -9.79 -1.93 -5.28
C VAL A 77 -8.55 -1.55 -4.49
N VAL A 78 -7.77 -2.56 -4.11
CA VAL A 78 -6.52 -2.44 -3.36
C VAL A 78 -5.35 -2.86 -4.25
N ILE A 79 -4.29 -2.05 -4.27
CA ILE A 79 -2.98 -2.46 -4.77
C ILE A 79 -2.21 -3.07 -3.60
N GLU A 80 -1.74 -4.29 -3.76
CA GLU A 80 -0.91 -4.97 -2.75
C GLU A 80 0.30 -5.64 -3.39
N ALA A 81 1.41 -5.72 -2.66
CA ALA A 81 2.47 -6.66 -2.95
C ALA A 81 2.16 -7.98 -2.27
N TRP A 82 1.95 -9.06 -3.03
CA TRP A 82 1.66 -10.40 -2.51
C TRP A 82 2.70 -11.39 -3.01
N GLU A 83 2.74 -12.62 -2.49
CA GLU A 83 3.70 -13.67 -2.93
C GLU A 83 3.73 -13.88 -4.45
N SER A 84 2.61 -13.62 -5.14
CA SER A 84 2.47 -13.69 -6.60
C SER A 84 2.94 -12.43 -7.36
N GLY A 85 3.50 -11.44 -6.65
CA GLY A 85 3.83 -10.12 -7.17
C GLY A 85 2.80 -9.03 -6.82
N ILE A 86 3.07 -7.83 -7.33
CA ILE A 86 2.23 -6.64 -7.10
C ILE A 86 0.99 -6.69 -7.99
N ARG A 87 -0.18 -6.67 -7.36
CA ARG A 87 -1.47 -6.96 -8.01
C ARG A 87 -2.60 -6.08 -7.49
N LEU A 88 -3.74 -6.16 -8.18
CA LEU A 88 -5.01 -5.54 -7.77
C LEU A 88 -5.94 -6.62 -7.21
N VAL A 89 -6.52 -6.35 -6.04
CA VAL A 89 -7.55 -7.19 -5.41
C VAL A 89 -8.75 -6.34 -4.98
N LEU A 90 -9.91 -6.96 -4.82
CA LEU A 90 -11.05 -6.27 -4.22
C LEU A 90 -10.81 -6.06 -2.73
N LEU A 91 -11.32 -4.95 -2.17
CA LEU A 91 -11.18 -4.66 -0.74
C LEU A 91 -11.86 -5.75 0.11
N SER A 92 -12.99 -6.27 -0.33
CA SER A 92 -13.69 -7.39 0.34
C SER A 92 -12.79 -8.64 0.45
N ASP A 93 -12.11 -9.00 -0.63
CA ASP A 93 -11.16 -10.11 -0.68
C ASP A 93 -9.96 -9.85 0.24
N PHE A 94 -9.41 -8.62 0.25
CA PHE A 94 -8.37 -8.25 1.22
C PHE A 94 -8.85 -8.46 2.65
N LEU A 95 -10.01 -7.92 3.02
CA LEU A 95 -10.54 -7.95 4.38
C LEU A 95 -10.84 -9.37 4.88
N SER A 96 -11.31 -10.27 4.00
CA SER A 96 -11.65 -11.66 4.39
C SER A 96 -10.46 -12.52 4.81
N ARG A 97 -9.21 -12.08 4.63
CA ARG A 97 -7.99 -12.87 4.91
C ARG A 97 -7.46 -12.70 6.33
N TYR A 98 -8.00 -11.77 7.11
CA TYR A 98 -7.44 -11.31 8.37
C TYR A 98 -8.49 -11.40 9.47
N ASP A 99 -8.10 -11.71 10.71
CA ASP A 99 -9.01 -11.73 11.86
C ASP A 99 -9.20 -10.32 12.45
N THR A 100 -8.22 -9.45 12.25
CA THR A 100 -8.28 -8.03 12.59
C THR A 100 -7.85 -7.18 11.40
N VAL A 101 -8.60 -6.11 11.13
CA VAL A 101 -8.35 -5.18 10.04
C VAL A 101 -8.45 -3.74 10.51
N ALA A 102 -7.69 -2.85 9.87
CA ALA A 102 -7.89 -1.42 9.97
C ALA A 102 -7.76 -0.74 8.60
N VAL A 103 -8.35 0.45 8.49
CA VAL A 103 -8.04 1.38 7.39
C VAL A 103 -7.45 2.64 8.01
N LEU A 104 -6.28 3.02 7.52
CA LEU A 104 -5.54 4.20 7.92
C LEU A 104 -5.64 5.27 6.84
N ARG A 105 -5.67 6.52 7.25
CA ARG A 105 -5.52 7.67 6.35
C ARG A 105 -4.26 8.42 6.71
N VAL A 106 -3.45 8.73 5.70
CA VAL A 106 -2.26 9.57 5.86
C VAL A 106 -2.66 11.03 5.93
N ALA A 107 -2.14 11.77 6.92
CA ALA A 107 -2.37 13.18 7.21
C ALA A 107 -1.67 14.10 6.19
N THR A 108 -2.06 13.96 4.92
CA THR A 108 -1.54 14.76 3.80
C THR A 108 -2.67 15.27 2.90
N SER A 109 -2.33 15.91 1.79
CA SER A 109 -3.31 16.39 0.80
C SER A 109 -3.85 15.25 -0.08
N ASP A 110 -5.04 15.42 -0.65
CA ASP A 110 -5.60 14.49 -1.65
C ASP A 110 -4.68 14.32 -2.86
N TYR A 111 -3.96 15.38 -3.23
CA TYR A 111 -2.98 15.35 -4.32
C TYR A 111 -1.84 14.36 -4.04
N VAL A 112 -1.29 14.38 -2.83
CA VAL A 112 -0.22 13.44 -2.43
C VAL A 112 -0.76 12.01 -2.37
N ARG A 113 -1.93 11.79 -1.76
CA ARG A 113 -2.58 10.47 -1.73
C ARG A 113 -2.79 9.91 -3.13
N GLN A 114 -3.30 10.71 -4.04
CA GLN A 114 -3.54 10.28 -5.42
C GLN A 114 -2.23 9.97 -6.17
N ASN A 115 -1.18 10.74 -5.95
CA ASN A 115 0.14 10.46 -6.52
C ASN A 115 0.78 9.19 -5.94
N ALA A 116 0.56 8.89 -4.66
CA ALA A 116 1.00 7.64 -4.06
C ALA A 116 0.30 6.45 -4.73
N VAL A 117 -1.01 6.54 -4.97
CA VAL A 117 -1.76 5.55 -5.76
C VAL A 117 -1.16 5.39 -7.15
N TYR A 118 -0.88 6.49 -7.86
CA TYR A 118 -0.26 6.41 -9.19
C TYR A 118 1.12 5.75 -9.16
N PHE A 119 1.93 6.05 -8.15
CA PHE A 119 3.21 5.37 -7.97
C PHE A 119 3.01 3.87 -7.81
N ALA A 120 2.13 3.44 -6.90
CA ALA A 120 1.84 2.02 -6.64
C ALA A 120 1.33 1.31 -7.91
N TYR A 121 0.50 1.98 -8.71
CA TYR A 121 0.03 1.47 -10.00
C TYR A 121 1.15 1.16 -10.98
N GLN A 122 2.18 2.01 -11.05
CA GLN A 122 3.32 1.77 -11.93
C GLN A 122 4.15 0.55 -11.51
N GLN A 123 3.91 0.00 -10.32
CA GLN A 123 4.62 -1.18 -9.83
C GLN A 123 3.88 -2.49 -10.14
N LEU A 124 2.66 -2.45 -10.68
CA LEU A 124 1.90 -3.65 -11.01
C LEU A 124 2.70 -4.62 -11.89
N GLY A 125 2.68 -5.91 -11.51
CA GLY A 125 3.41 -6.97 -12.19
C GLY A 125 4.87 -7.17 -11.74
N LYS A 126 5.43 -6.28 -10.91
CA LYS A 126 6.73 -6.53 -10.28
C LYS A 126 6.66 -7.70 -9.29
N PRO A 127 7.75 -8.47 -9.12
CA PRO A 127 7.79 -9.56 -8.16
C PRO A 127 7.75 -9.07 -6.71
N TYR A 128 7.35 -9.99 -5.82
CA TYR A 128 7.43 -9.78 -4.38
C TYR A 128 8.89 -9.74 -3.92
N ASP A 129 9.21 -8.82 -3.01
CA ASP A 129 10.52 -8.79 -2.37
C ASP A 129 10.52 -9.66 -1.10
N TRP A 130 11.39 -10.66 -1.05
CA TRP A 130 11.56 -11.51 0.14
C TRP A 130 12.60 -10.95 1.13
N GLY A 131 13.34 -9.91 0.73
CA GLY A 131 14.36 -9.22 1.51
C GLY A 131 13.80 -8.10 2.39
N TRP A 132 12.93 -8.46 3.34
CA TRP A 132 12.22 -7.51 4.23
C TRP A 132 13.11 -6.64 5.15
N TYR A 133 14.42 -6.87 5.17
CA TYR A 133 15.38 -6.20 6.06
C TYR A 133 15.95 -4.89 5.51
N THR A 134 15.59 -4.52 4.28
CA THR A 134 15.92 -3.25 3.61
C THR A 134 14.68 -2.68 2.94
N LYS A 135 14.71 -1.41 2.55
CA LYS A 135 13.66 -0.76 1.76
C LYS A 135 14.25 0.19 0.74
N GLN A 136 13.57 0.37 -0.38
CA GLN A 136 13.92 1.33 -1.41
C GLN A 136 12.69 2.03 -1.98
N VAL A 137 12.83 3.32 -2.34
CA VAL A 137 11.74 4.04 -3.01
C VAL A 137 11.58 3.51 -4.44
N TYR A 138 12.68 3.35 -5.18
CA TYR A 138 12.68 2.88 -6.57
C TYR A 138 13.42 1.54 -6.67
N GLY A 139 12.68 0.43 -6.61
CA GLY A 139 13.19 -0.94 -6.67
C GLY A 139 12.57 -1.76 -7.78
N ASP A 140 13.17 -2.91 -8.08
CA ASP A 140 12.64 -3.88 -9.04
C ASP A 140 11.64 -4.87 -8.41
N SER A 141 11.55 -4.88 -7.08
CA SER A 141 10.63 -5.65 -6.24
C SER A 141 10.21 -4.83 -5.03
N TYR A 142 9.08 -5.18 -4.42
CA TYR A 142 8.62 -4.60 -3.15
C TYR A 142 7.95 -5.67 -2.29
N TYR A 143 8.09 -5.59 -0.97
CA TYR A 143 7.17 -6.25 -0.03
C TYR A 143 6.01 -5.32 0.35
N CYS A 144 5.05 -5.85 1.12
CA CYS A 144 3.75 -5.21 1.35
C CYS A 144 3.83 -3.76 1.89
N SER A 145 4.50 -3.57 3.02
CA SER A 145 4.67 -2.26 3.65
C SER A 145 5.68 -1.38 2.93
N GLU A 146 6.71 -1.97 2.30
CA GLU A 146 7.66 -1.22 1.46
C GLU A 146 6.95 -0.52 0.30
N LEU A 147 6.04 -1.20 -0.39
CA LEU A 147 5.28 -0.63 -1.50
C LEU A 147 4.48 0.60 -1.06
N VAL A 148 3.80 0.50 0.10
CA VAL A 148 2.98 1.59 0.65
C VAL A 148 3.85 2.77 1.07
N TRP A 149 4.94 2.52 1.80
CA TRP A 149 5.91 3.53 2.22
C TRP A 149 6.57 4.23 1.03
N ALA A 150 7.07 3.45 0.06
CA ALA A 150 7.73 3.96 -1.13
C ALA A 150 6.79 4.83 -1.97
N ALA A 151 5.51 4.45 -2.06
CA ALA A 151 4.48 5.23 -2.76
C ALA A 151 4.28 6.62 -2.14
N TYR A 152 4.21 6.70 -0.82
CA TYR A 152 4.05 7.99 -0.13
C TYR A 152 5.31 8.86 -0.24
N LEU A 153 6.51 8.28 -0.09
CA LEU A 153 7.75 9.04 -0.28
C LEU A 153 7.92 9.53 -1.73
N ALA A 154 7.65 8.68 -2.73
CA ALA A 154 7.74 9.06 -4.14
C ALA A 154 6.75 10.18 -4.51
N ALA A 155 5.60 10.23 -3.85
CA ALA A 155 4.59 11.27 -4.01
C ALA A 155 4.97 12.61 -3.35
N GLY A 156 6.10 12.68 -2.63
CA GLY A 156 6.49 13.84 -1.82
C GLY A 156 5.65 13.97 -0.55
N GLY A 157 5.09 12.86 -0.06
CA GLY A 157 4.35 12.77 1.18
C GLY A 157 5.25 12.60 2.42
N PRO A 158 4.63 12.42 3.59
CA PRO A 158 5.36 12.12 4.83
C PRO A 158 6.07 10.77 4.74
N ASP A 159 7.13 10.61 5.54
CA ASP A 159 7.79 9.34 5.77
C ASP A 159 6.97 8.54 6.80
N ILE A 160 6.12 7.65 6.31
CA ILE A 160 5.21 6.83 7.15
C ILE A 160 5.91 5.59 7.73
N ASP A 161 7.15 5.76 8.14
CA ASP A 161 7.93 4.79 8.89
C ASP A 161 8.21 5.37 10.27
N ALA A 162 7.55 4.81 11.29
CA ALA A 162 7.67 5.28 12.66
C ALA A 162 9.09 5.17 13.25
N ASN A 163 9.96 4.27 12.72
CA ASN A 163 11.33 4.13 13.18
C ASN A 163 12.32 4.15 12.00
N PRO A 164 12.48 5.31 11.34
CA PRO A 164 13.27 5.38 10.12
C PRO A 164 14.73 5.07 10.40
N GLY A 165 15.26 4.09 9.67
CA GLY A 165 16.66 3.65 9.76
C GLY A 165 16.81 2.32 10.48
N TRP A 166 17.99 2.06 11.06
CA TRP A 166 18.28 0.75 11.63
C TRP A 166 17.70 0.56 13.03
N THR A 167 16.93 -0.50 13.23
CA THR A 167 16.56 -1.02 14.57
C THR A 167 16.81 -2.52 14.68
N LEU A 168 16.91 -3.06 15.91
CA LEU A 168 17.01 -4.51 16.11
C LEU A 168 15.76 -5.26 15.65
N THR A 169 14.60 -4.61 15.71
CA THR A 169 13.29 -5.20 15.40
C THR A 169 13.02 -5.22 13.91
N TYR A 170 13.29 -4.11 13.23
CA TYR A 170 12.90 -3.87 11.83
C TYR A 170 14.08 -3.85 10.86
N LEU A 171 15.32 -3.94 11.38
CA LEU A 171 16.55 -3.76 10.61
C LEU A 171 16.46 -2.42 9.85
N ASN A 172 16.69 -2.38 8.54
CA ASN A 172 16.45 -1.18 7.72
C ASN A 172 15.18 -1.32 6.86
N GLY A 173 14.26 -2.20 7.25
CA GLY A 173 12.97 -2.38 6.60
C GLY A 173 11.95 -1.35 7.07
N VAL A 174 10.69 -1.57 6.68
CA VAL A 174 9.53 -0.87 7.24
C VAL A 174 8.42 -1.90 7.42
N ALA A 175 8.01 -2.22 8.65
CA ALA A 175 6.96 -3.19 8.90
C ALA A 175 5.55 -2.57 8.76
N PRO A 176 4.48 -3.38 8.52
CA PRO A 176 3.12 -2.87 8.57
C PRO A 176 2.78 -2.21 9.92
N GLN A 177 3.36 -2.72 11.00
CA GLN A 177 3.24 -2.12 12.33
C GLN A 177 3.79 -0.69 12.38
N GLU A 178 4.91 -0.41 11.72
CA GLU A 178 5.50 0.93 11.69
C GLU A 178 4.64 1.92 10.92
N VAL A 179 3.99 1.46 9.83
CA VAL A 179 3.00 2.26 9.10
C VAL A 179 1.78 2.58 9.98
N TYR A 180 1.35 1.64 10.83
CA TYR A 180 0.22 1.84 11.74
C TYR A 180 0.53 2.77 12.92
N ASP A 181 1.75 2.68 13.46
CA ASP A 181 2.18 3.46 14.62
C ASP A 181 2.69 4.86 14.25
N ASP A 182 2.87 5.13 12.95
CA ASP A 182 3.41 6.40 12.46
C ASP A 182 2.46 7.58 12.72
N GLY A 183 3.03 8.69 13.21
CA GLY A 183 2.28 9.89 13.62
C GLY A 183 1.61 10.65 12.48
N ASP A 184 1.99 10.39 11.23
CA ASP A 184 1.34 10.94 10.04
C ASP A 184 0.20 10.04 9.53
N THR A 185 -0.14 8.95 10.23
CA THR A 185 -1.31 8.12 9.93
C THR A 185 -2.35 8.16 11.05
N TYR A 186 -3.61 7.94 10.70
CA TYR A 186 -4.68 7.79 11.69
C TYR A 186 -5.72 6.78 11.24
N VAL A 187 -6.26 6.03 12.19
CA VAL A 187 -7.28 5.00 11.96
C VAL A 187 -8.61 5.67 11.62
N ILE A 188 -9.22 5.29 10.49
CA ILE A 188 -10.59 5.68 10.10
C ILE A 188 -11.58 4.53 10.19
N TYR A 189 -11.07 3.29 10.24
CA TYR A 189 -11.87 2.08 10.40
C TYR A 189 -11.06 1.01 11.14
N TYR A 190 -11.73 0.26 12.00
CA TYR A 190 -11.14 -0.87 12.73
C TYR A 190 -12.22 -1.93 13.01
N HIS A 191 -11.87 -3.21 12.83
CA HIS A 191 -12.72 -4.33 13.22
C HIS A 191 -11.88 -5.57 13.52
N SER A 192 -12.28 -6.34 14.53
CA SER A 192 -11.65 -7.58 14.97
C SER A 192 -12.73 -8.59 15.32
N ILE A 193 -12.50 -9.89 15.10
CA ILE A 193 -13.47 -10.98 15.33
C ILE A 193 -12.94 -12.11 16.22
#